data_AF-A0ABC8JNY4-F1
#
_entry.id   AF-A0ABC8JNY4-F1
#
_cell.length_a   1.000
_cell.length_b   1.000
_cell.length_c   1.000
_cell.angle_alpha   90.00
_cell.angle_beta   90.00
_cell.angle_gamma   90.00
#
_symmetry.space_group_name_H-M   'P 1'
#
loop_
_entity.id
_entity.type
_entity.pdbx_description
1 polymer ?
#
loop_
_entity_poly.entity_id
_entity_poly.type
_entity_poly.pdbx_seq_one_letter_code
_entity_poly.pdbx_strand_id
1 'polypeptide(L)'
;MANVDGDESRSSFPSSYHDQLYTELWKACAGPLVDVPLAGERVYYFPQGHMEQLVASTNQGIESEKIPDFKLPPKILCQVLSVMLKSMKQMRSTLRSH
;
A
#
# COMPACT_ATOMS: atom_id res chain seq x y z
N MET A 1 9.02 33.38 39.42
CA MET A 1 8.97 33.18 37.95
C MET A 1 10.17 32.34 37.58
N ALA A 2 10.08 31.03 37.81
CA ALA A 2 11.13 30.09 37.45
C ALA A 2 10.76 29.52 36.10
N ASN A 3 11.62 29.73 35.10
CA ASN A 3 11.42 29.24 33.75
C ASN A 3 11.43 27.72 33.78
N VAL A 4 10.37 27.11 33.24
CA VAL A 4 10.34 25.69 32.91
C VAL A 4 10.96 25.58 31.53
N ASP A 5 12.26 25.29 31.48
CA ASP A 5 12.88 24.84 30.24
C ASP A 5 12.25 23.50 29.87
N GLY A 6 11.39 23.55 28.84
CA GLY A 6 10.77 22.38 28.26
C GLY A 6 11.84 21.53 27.59
N ASP A 7 12.20 20.43 28.25
CA ASP A 7 12.92 19.33 27.62
C ASP A 7 11.99 18.71 26.56
N GLU A 8 12.06 19.22 25.33
CA GLU A 8 11.52 18.56 24.16
C GLU A 8 12.34 17.29 23.94
N SER A 9 11.94 16.22 24.63
CA SER A 9 12.50 14.90 24.49
C SER A 9 12.28 14.43 23.06
N ARG A 10 13.19 14.77 22.15
CA ARG A 10 13.39 14.07 20.89
C ARG A 10 13.71 12.63 21.24
N SER A 11 12.69 11.80 21.26
CA SER A 11 12.83 10.36 21.44
C SER A 11 13.66 9.84 20.27
N SER A 12 14.95 9.59 20.52
CA SER A 12 15.89 8.96 19.59
C SER A 12 15.54 7.49 19.43
N PHE A 13 14.36 7.20 18.89
CA PHE A 13 13.99 5.84 18.57
C PHE A 13 14.89 5.37 17.42
N PRO A 14 15.43 4.13 17.49
CA PRO A 14 16.11 3.55 16.34
C PRO A 14 15.15 3.53 15.15
N SER A 15 15.65 3.78 13.93
CA SER A 15 14.82 3.87 12.72
C SER A 15 13.88 2.68 12.57
N SER A 16 14.33 1.49 12.98
CA SER A 16 13.56 0.25 12.99
C SER A 16 12.25 0.32 13.80
N TYR A 17 12.23 1.06 14.91
CA TYR A 17 11.04 1.21 15.74
C TYR A 17 10.04 2.17 15.09
N HIS A 18 10.53 3.23 14.44
CA HIS A 18 9.70 4.13 13.67
C HIS A 18 9.02 3.42 12.49
N ASP A 19 9.75 2.53 11.79
CA ASP A 19 9.22 1.74 10.68
C ASP A 19 8.17 0.71 11.14
N GLN A 20 8.39 0.08 12.30
CA GLN A 20 7.41 -0.81 12.92
C GLN A 20 6.13 -0.07 13.31
N LEU A 21 6.24 1.08 13.99
CA LEU A 21 5.09 1.90 14.35
C LEU A 21 4.33 2.39 13.12
N TYR A 22 5.04 2.81 12.06
CA TYR A 22 4.41 3.22 10.81
C TYR A 22 3.62 2.07 10.17
N THR A 23 4.19 0.87 10.17
CA THR A 23 3.53 -0.34 9.64
C THR A 23 2.25 -0.67 10.41
N GLU A 24 2.31 -0.66 11.74
CA GLU A 24 1.14 -0.96 12.57
C GLU A 24 0.05 0.10 12.45
N LEU A 25 0.43 1.38 12.37
CA LEU A 25 -0.52 2.45 12.10
C LEU A 25 -1.18 2.29 10.72
N TRP A 26 -0.40 1.93 9.70
CA TRP A 26 -0.93 1.70 8.35
C TRP A 26 -1.96 0.57 8.35
N LYS A 27 -1.66 -0.56 9.01
CA LYS A 27 -2.60 -1.69 9.15
C LYS A 27 -3.88 -1.29 9.88
N ALA A 28 -3.75 -0.55 10.98
CA ALA A 28 -4.90 -0.04 11.73
C ALA A 28 -5.81 0.86 10.87
N CYS A 29 -5.22 1.67 9.97
CA CYS A 29 -5.99 2.48 9.03
C CYS A 29 -6.58 1.69 7.85
N ALA A 30 -5.89 0.65 7.36
CA ALA A 30 -6.34 -0.16 6.24
C ALA A 30 -7.56 -1.03 6.58
N GLY A 31 -7.68 -1.42 7.85
CA GLY A 31 -8.81 -2.18 8.39
C GLY A 31 -8.44 -3.62 8.72
N PRO A 32 -9.22 -4.29 9.60
CA PRO A 32 -8.86 -5.58 10.19
C PRO A 32 -8.87 -6.76 9.21
N LEU A 33 -9.41 -6.56 7.99
CA LEU A 33 -9.45 -7.58 6.94
C LEU A 33 -8.32 -7.44 5.92
N VAL A 34 -7.46 -6.43 6.08
CA VAL A 34 -6.35 -6.19 5.14
C VAL A 34 -5.10 -6.88 5.68
N ASP A 35 -4.53 -7.74 4.84
CA ASP A 35 -3.21 -8.32 5.05
C ASP A 35 -2.32 -8.00 3.84
N VAL A 36 -1.02 -7.81 4.10
CA VAL A 36 -0.04 -7.43 3.08
C VAL A 36 1.10 -8.45 3.12
N PRO A 37 1.39 -9.12 1.99
CA PRO A 37 2.44 -10.14 1.96
C PRO A 37 3.82 -9.52 2.22
N LEU A 38 4.75 -10.32 2.73
CA LEU A 38 6.12 -9.86 3.01
C LEU A 38 6.99 -9.88 1.76
N ALA A 39 8.02 -9.03 1.73
CA ALA A 39 9.07 -9.14 0.70
C ALA A 39 9.74 -10.52 0.77
N GLY A 40 9.94 -11.15 -0.38
CA GLY A 40 10.45 -12.52 -0.54
C GLY A 40 9.37 -13.61 -0.50
N GLU A 41 8.14 -13.29 -0.07
CA GLU A 41 7.04 -14.25 -0.01
C GLU A 41 6.55 -14.67 -1.41
N ARG A 42 6.09 -15.92 -1.53
CA ARG A 42 5.48 -16.43 -2.77
C ARG A 42 3.96 -16.27 -2.71
N VAL A 43 3.41 -15.56 -3.67
CA VAL A 43 1.98 -15.23 -3.75
C VAL A 43 1.40 -15.59 -5.11
N TYR A 44 0.08 -15.79 -5.17
CA TYR A 44 -0.63 -15.84 -6.44
C TYR A 44 -1.19 -14.46 -6.78
N TYR A 45 -0.81 -13.92 -7.94
CA TYR A 45 -1.44 -12.76 -8.54
C TYR A 45 -2.64 -13.17 -9.39
N PHE A 46 -3.78 -12.52 -9.18
CA PHE A 46 -5.04 -12.77 -9.91
C PHE A 46 -5.37 -11.56 -10.79
N PRO A 47 -5.12 -11.62 -12.11
CA PRO A 47 -5.41 -10.50 -13.03
C PRO A 47 -6.88 -10.04 -13.00
N GLN A 48 -7.82 -10.97 -12.80
CA GLN A 48 -9.24 -10.62 -12.68
C GLN A 48 -9.54 -9.76 -11.46
N GLY A 49 -9.04 -10.13 -10.27
CA GLY A 49 -9.25 -9.35 -9.05
C GLY A 49 -8.63 -7.95 -9.14
N HIS A 50 -7.49 -7.81 -9.83
CA HIS A 50 -6.91 -6.50 -10.13
C HIS A 50 -7.87 -5.64 -10.97
N MET A 51 -8.44 -6.22 -12.04
CA MET A 51 -9.38 -5.50 -12.90
C MET A 51 -10.64 -5.06 -12.13
N GLU A 52 -11.19 -5.93 -11.29
CA GLU A 52 -12.31 -5.59 -10.40
C GLU A 52 -11.98 -4.40 -9.48
N GLN A 53 -10.77 -4.36 -8.92
CA GLN A 53 -10.31 -3.24 -8.09
C GLN A 53 -10.13 -1.94 -8.90
N LEU A 54 -9.57 -2.02 -10.12
CA LEU A 54 -9.43 -0.84 -10.99
C LEU A 54 -10.79 -0.20 -11.27
N VAL A 55 -11.76 -1.03 -11.63
CA VAL A 55 -13.14 -0.61 -11.98
C VAL A 55 -13.82 0.03 -10.78
N ALA A 56 -13.70 -0.57 -9.60
CA ALA A 56 -14.20 0.00 -8.36
C ALA A 56 -13.56 1.37 -8.02
N SER A 57 -12.34 1.63 -8.49
CA SER A 57 -11.61 2.88 -8.21
C SER A 57 -11.90 4.02 -9.20
N THR A 58 -12.32 3.72 -10.43
CA THR A 58 -12.44 4.72 -11.51
C THR A 58 -13.87 5.21 -11.75
N ASN A 59 -14.91 4.59 -11.16
CA ASN A 59 -16.34 4.84 -11.47
C ASN A 59 -16.70 4.74 -12.98
N GLN A 60 -15.76 4.30 -13.81
CA GLN A 60 -15.94 3.99 -15.22
C GLN A 60 -16.28 2.50 -15.29
N GLY A 61 -17.43 2.19 -15.88
CA GLY A 61 -17.80 0.80 -16.16
C GLY A 61 -16.75 0.13 -17.05
N ILE A 62 -16.67 -1.20 -16.99
CA ILE A 62 -15.83 -1.97 -17.91
C ILE A 62 -16.45 -1.84 -19.30
N GLU A 63 -15.99 -0.91 -20.13
CA GLU A 63 -16.24 -0.99 -21.56
C GLU A 63 -15.44 -2.19 -22.07
N SER A 64 -16.08 -3.36 -22.08
CA SER A 64 -15.53 -4.65 -22.50
C SER A 64 -14.89 -4.63 -23.89
N GLU A 65 -15.18 -3.62 -24.71
CA GLU A 65 -14.65 -3.48 -26.06
C GLU A 65 -13.18 -3.03 -26.14
N LYS A 66 -12.58 -2.51 -25.04
CA LYS A 66 -11.21 -1.96 -25.07
C LYS A 66 -10.16 -2.80 -24.37
N ILE A 67 -10.52 -3.94 -23.76
CA ILE A 67 -9.54 -4.76 -23.05
C ILE A 67 -8.88 -5.71 -24.04
N PRO A 68 -7.55 -5.59 -24.29
CA PRO A 68 -6.85 -6.54 -25.14
C PRO A 68 -6.91 -7.94 -24.53
N ASP A 69 -7.17 -8.95 -25.35
CA ASP A 69 -7.08 -10.35 -24.90
C ASP A 69 -5.60 -10.74 -24.73
N PHE A 70 -5.12 -10.67 -23.49
CA PHE A 70 -3.74 -10.99 -23.16
C PHE A 70 -3.46 -12.48 -22.95
N LYS A 71 -4.43 -13.40 -23.17
CA LYS A 71 -4.29 -14.85 -22.95
C LYS A 71 -3.52 -15.21 -21.67
N LEU A 72 -3.79 -14.48 -20.60
CA LEU A 72 -3.10 -14.65 -19.32
C LEU A 72 -3.68 -15.85 -18.56
N PRO A 73 -2.85 -16.60 -17.82
CA PRO A 73 -3.35 -17.56 -16.85
C PRO A 73 -4.25 -16.88 -15.79
N PRO A 74 -5.26 -17.57 -15.24
CA PRO A 74 -6.15 -17.00 -14.22
C PRO A 74 -5.45 -16.68 -12.89
N LYS A 75 -4.29 -17.31 -12.64
CA LYS A 75 -3.42 -17.02 -11.50
C LYS A 75 -1.95 -17.17 -11.92
N ILE A 76 -1.10 -16.31 -11.39
CA ILE A 76 0.34 -16.29 -11.70
C ILE A 76 1.11 -16.39 -10.38
N LEU A 77 1.99 -17.39 -10.26
CA LEU A 77 2.85 -17.52 -9.07
C LEU A 77 4.00 -16.50 -9.16
N CYS A 78 4.10 -15.63 -8.16
CA CYS A 78 5.07 -14.55 -8.11
C CYS A 78 5.83 -14.55 -6.78
N GLN A 79 7.00 -13.92 -6.76
CA GLN A 79 7.68 -13.54 -5.53
C GLN A 79 7.53 -12.03 -5.32
N VAL A 80 7.19 -11.62 -4.10
CA VAL A 80 7.11 -10.20 -3.75
C VAL A 80 8.51 -9.62 -3.67
N LEU A 81 8.85 -8.67 -4.55
CA LEU A 81 10.17 -8.04 -4.56
C LEU A 81 10.32 -6.96 -3.49
N SER A 82 9.28 -6.14 -3.30
CA SER A 82 9.27 -5.03 -2.36
C SER A 82 7.83 -4.63 -2.02
N VAL A 83 7.65 -4.09 -0.81
CA VAL A 83 6.38 -3.57 -0.31
C VAL A 83 6.61 -2.13 0.13
N MET A 84 5.78 -1.21 -0.36
CA MET A 84 5.82 0.20 0.02
C MET A 84 4.44 0.63 0.50
N LEU A 85 4.32 0.84 1.81
CA LEU A 85 3.09 1.31 2.43
C LEU A 85 2.96 2.82 2.23
N LYS A 86 1.85 3.29 1.64
CA LYS A 86 1.56 4.70 1.41
C LYS A 86 0.18 5.07 1.95
N SER A 87 0.03 6.34 2.32
CA SER A 87 -1.28 6.93 2.60
C SER A 87 -1.88 7.59 1.35
N MET A 88 -3.19 7.85 1.33
CA MET A 88 -3.88 8.44 0.17
C MET A 88 -3.27 9.78 -0.27
N LYS A 89 -2.83 10.63 0.67
CA LYS A 89 -2.17 11.90 0.34
C LYS A 89 -0.89 11.68 -0.47
N GLN A 90 -0.11 10.66 -0.11
CA GLN A 90 1.13 10.27 -0.80
C GLN A 90 0.86 9.55 -2.14
N MET A 91 -0.23 8.78 -2.22
CA MET A 91 -0.69 8.14 -3.45
C MET A 91 -1.04 9.22 -4.51
N ARG A 92 -1.80 10.24 -4.11
CA ARG A 92 -2.24 11.33 -5.01
C ARG A 92 -1.11 12.26 -5.45
N SER A 93 -0.07 12.47 -4.64
CA SER A 93 1.12 13.24 -5.06
C SER A 93 1.93 12.50 -6.11
N THR A 94 2.11 11.18 -5.94
CA THR A 94 2.84 10.32 -6.90
C THR A 94 2.16 10.30 -8.29
N LEU A 95 0.82 10.32 -8.33
CA LEU A 95 0.05 10.35 -9.59
C LEU A 95 0.05 11.71 -10.31
N ARG A 96 0.41 12.81 -9.63
CA ARG A 96 0.45 14.15 -10.23
C ARG A 96 1.82 14.55 -10.77
N SER A 97 2.86 13.78 -10.44
CA SER A 97 4.23 14.02 -10.90
C SER A 97 4.58 13.29 -12.20
N HIS A 98 3.63 12.61 -12.83
CA HIS A 98 3.69 11.97 -14.13
C HIS A 98 2.50 12.41 -14.98
#